data_AF-A0AAV7TXL5-F1
#
_entry.id   AF-A0AAV7TXL5-F1
#
_cell.length_a   1.000
_cell.length_b   1.000
_cell.length_c   1.000
_cell.angle_alpha   90.00
_cell.angle_beta   90.00
_cell.angle_gamma   90.00
#
_symmetry.space_group_name_H-M   'P 1'
#
loop_
_entity.id
_entity.type
_entity.pdbx_description
1 polymer ?
#
loop_
_entity_poly.entity_id
_entity_poly.type
_entity_poly.pdbx_seq_one_letter_code
_entity_poly.pdbx_strand_id
1 'polypeptide(L)' 'YVNPAFETIMGYRKAEVIGKELTEVPKNENKSDYIDTRNSYVKTGKEWEGICYVKGKNGEKTQHNVRIIPVFGEGG' A
#
# COMPACT_ATOMS: atom_id res chain seq x y z
N TYR A 1 1.82 -10.48 -2.58
CA TYR A 1 0.76 -11.24 -1.88
C TYR A 1 -0.35 -10.27 -1.47
N VAL A 2 -1.61 -10.69 -1.51
CA VAL A 2 -2.78 -9.88 -1.09
C VAL A 2 -3.62 -10.72 -0.14
N ASN A 3 -3.97 -10.16 1.02
CA ASN A 3 -4.82 -10.78 2.05
C ASN A 3 -6.32 -10.61 1.67
N PRO A 4 -7.19 -11.62 1.90
CA PRO A 4 -8.65 -11.50 1.71
C PRO A 4 -9.29 -10.26 2.38
N ALA A 5 -8.80 -9.84 3.55
CA ALA A 5 -9.25 -8.62 4.23
C ALA A 5 -9.01 -7.36 3.39
N PHE A 6 -7.93 -7.31 2.60
CA PHE A 6 -7.70 -6.23 1.65
C PHE A 6 -8.79 -6.21 0.58
N GLU A 7 -9.18 -7.38 0.06
CA GLU A 7 -10.23 -7.47 -0.96
C GLU A 7 -11.58 -6.98 -0.41
N THR A 8 -11.92 -7.37 0.82
CA THR A 8 -13.15 -6.93 1.50
C THR A 8 -13.16 -5.43 1.79
N ILE A 9 -12.07 -4.87 2.31
CA ILE A 9 -12.03 -3.46 2.72
C ILE A 9 -11.90 -2.54 1.50
N MET A 10 -11.10 -2.91 0.50
CA MET A 10 -10.83 -2.07 -0.66
C MET A 10 -11.83 -2.29 -1.81
N GLY A 11 -12.53 -3.44 -1.82
CA GLY A 11 -13.45 -3.83 -2.88
C GLY A 11 -12.76 -4.24 -4.19
N TYR A 12 -11.46 -4.57 -4.15
CA TYR A 12 -10.69 -5.05 -5.30
C TYR A 12 -10.38 -6.52 -5.15
N ARG A 13 -10.46 -7.28 -6.25
CA ARG A 13 -10.01 -8.68 -6.23
C ARG A 13 -8.50 -8.76 -6.28
N LYS A 14 -7.91 -9.80 -5.69
CA LYS A 14 -6.46 -10.07 -5.74
C LYS A 14 -5.92 -10.03 -7.17
N ALA A 15 -6.67 -10.54 -8.15
CA ALA A 15 -6.26 -10.57 -9.55
C ALA A 15 -6.20 -9.17 -10.20
N GLU A 16 -6.90 -8.18 -9.64
CA GLU A 16 -6.86 -6.79 -10.10
C GLU A 16 -5.68 -6.00 -9.49
N VAL A 17 -5.11 -6.51 -8.39
CA VAL A 17 -4.09 -5.83 -7.57
C VAL A 17 -2.71 -6.48 -7.72
N ILE A 18 -2.66 -7.80 -7.83
CA ILE A 18 -1.43 -8.56 -8.03
C ILE A 18 -0.81 -8.15 -9.37
N GLY A 19 0.45 -7.72 -9.34
CA GLY A 19 1.21 -7.30 -10.52
C GLY A 19 1.04 -5.83 -10.90
N LYS A 20 0.19 -5.06 -10.19
CA LYS A 20 0.09 -3.61 -10.34
C LYS A 20 0.81 -2.91 -9.20
N GLU A 21 1.30 -1.70 -9.45
CA GLU A 21 1.84 -0.88 -8.38
C GLU A 21 0.71 -0.40 -7.45
N LEU A 22 1.03 -0.31 -6.15
CA LEU A 22 0.15 0.25 -5.11
C LEU A 22 -0.21 1.73 -5.34
N THR A 23 0.46 2.40 -6.29
CA THR A 23 0.16 3.77 -6.73
C THR A 23 -0.96 3.79 -7.77
N GLU A 24 -1.14 2.70 -8.54
CA GLU A 24 -2.16 2.57 -9.56
C GLU A 24 -3.48 2.02 -9.00
N VAL A 25 -3.39 1.02 -8.11
CA VAL A 25 -4.57 0.36 -7.55
C VAL A 25 -4.35 0.00 -6.08
N PRO A 26 -5.24 0.46 -5.18
CA PRO A 26 -6.22 1.54 -5.36
C PRO A 26 -5.56 2.91 -5.62
N LYS A 27 -6.26 3.82 -6.31
CA LYS A 27 -5.83 5.22 -6.44
C LYS A 27 -5.69 5.84 -5.06
N ASN A 28 -4.45 5.93 -4.60
CA ASN A 28 -4.13 6.52 -3.32
C ASN A 28 -4.24 8.03 -3.46
N GLU A 29 -5.09 8.68 -2.68
CA GLU A 29 -5.25 10.15 -2.70
C GLU A 29 -4.20 10.84 -1.81
N ASN A 30 -3.28 10.05 -1.25
CA ASN A 30 -2.17 10.57 -0.46
C ASN A 30 -1.27 11.49 -1.30
N LYS A 31 -0.84 12.59 -0.69
CA LYS A 31 0.15 13.50 -1.25
C LYS A 31 1.39 12.72 -1.68
N SER A 32 2.03 13.15 -2.77
CA SER A 32 3.30 12.63 -3.27
C SER A 32 4.37 12.48 -2.17
N ASP A 33 4.37 13.36 -1.18
CA ASP A 33 5.21 13.30 0.02
C ASP A 33 5.11 11.98 0.82
N TYR A 34 3.90 11.40 0.93
CA TYR A 34 3.69 10.10 1.55
C TYR A 34 4.35 8.97 0.75
N ILE A 35 4.19 9.01 -0.59
CA ILE A 35 4.73 7.97 -1.49
C ILE A 35 6.26 8.04 -1.50
N ASP A 36 6.82 9.25 -1.50
CA ASP A 36 8.26 9.49 -1.46
C ASP A 36 8.87 9.04 -0.13
N THR A 37 8.27 9.45 0.98
CA THR A 37 8.67 9.01 2.33
C THR A 37 8.65 7.49 2.40
N ARG A 38 7.54 6.85 2.04
CA ARG A 38 7.43 5.38 2.01
C ARG A 38 8.55 4.73 1.20
N ASN A 39 8.78 5.20 -0.03
CA ASN A 39 9.80 4.65 -0.92
C ASN A 39 11.22 4.84 -0.36
N SER A 40 11.48 5.97 0.29
CA SER A 40 12.76 6.27 0.94
C SER A 40 13.02 5.32 2.12
N TYR A 41 11.99 4.98 2.91
CA TYR A 41 12.13 4.04 4.02
C TYR A 41 12.37 2.61 3.54
N VAL A 42 11.64 2.16 2.50
CA VAL A 42 11.89 0.86 1.86
C VAL A 42 13.32 0.76 1.34
N LYS A 43 13.83 1.82 0.68
CA LYS A 43 15.21 1.86 0.16
C LYS A 43 16.27 1.88 1.26
N THR A 44 15.97 2.49 2.41
CA THR A 44 16.90 2.58 3.54
C THR A 44 16.81 1.38 4.48
N GLY A 45 15.96 0.40 4.17
CA GLY A 45 15.78 -0.78 5.01
C GLY A 45 15.09 -0.48 6.34
N LYS A 46 14.39 0.66 6.44
CA LYS A 46 13.72 1.10 7.65
C LYS A 46 12.25 0.74 7.61
N GLU A 47 11.73 0.38 8.78
CA GLU A 47 10.31 0.21 8.99
C GLU A 47 9.60 1.55 8.84
N TRP A 48 8.49 1.55 8.12
CA TRP A 48 7.65 2.74 7.98
C TRP A 48 6.24 2.41 8.48
N GLU A 49 5.69 3.27 9.33
CA GLU A 49 4.30 3.18 9.79
C GLU A 49 3.62 4.53 9.55
N GLY A 50 2.40 4.50 9.02
CA GLY A 50 1.63 5.70 8.84
C GLY A 50 0.25 5.45 8.29
N ILE A 51 -0.58 6.50 8.34
CA ILE A 51 -1.97 6.41 7.92
C ILE A 51 -2.09 6.78 6.45
N CYS A 52 -2.75 5.91 5.70
CA CYS A 52 -2.96 6.00 4.27
C CYS A 52 -4.45 6.25 3.98
N TYR A 53 -4.78 7.27 3.18
CA TYR A 53 -6.15 7.53 2.75
C TYR A 53 -6.38 6.89 1.40
N VAL A 54 -7.16 5.82 1.42
CA VAL A 54 -7.32 4.97 0.26
C VAL A 54 -8.74 5.08 -0.22
N LYS A 55 -8.90 5.31 -1.53
CA LYS A 55 -10.21 5.39 -2.15
C LYS A 55 -10.57 4.02 -2.72
N GLY A 56 -11.56 3.39 -2.09
CA GLY A 56 -12.13 2.14 -2.56
C GLY A 56 -12.75 2.28 -3.96
N LYS A 57 -13.00 1.15 -4.63
CA LYS A 57 -13.57 1.12 -5.99
C LYS A 57 -14.92 1.85 -6.10
N ASN A 58 -15.69 1.85 -5.02
CA ASN A 58 -16.99 2.53 -4.91
C ASN A 58 -16.86 4.04 -4.60
N GLY A 59 -15.64 4.55 -4.46
CA GLY A 59 -15.36 5.94 -4.14
C GLY A 59 -15.33 6.28 -2.65
N GLU A 60 -15.57 5.30 -1.78
CA GLU A 60 -15.46 5.44 -0.32
C GLU A 60 -14.00 5.72 0.07
N LYS A 61 -13.80 6.69 0.96
CA LYS A 61 -12.48 7.07 1.46
C LYS A 61 -12.30 6.46 2.84
N THR A 62 -11.35 5.56 2.96
CA THR A 62 -11.09 4.85 4.21
C THR A 62 -9.66 5.13 4.66
N GLN A 63 -9.46 5.35 5.97
CA GLN A 63 -8.14 5.43 6.55
C GLN A 63 -7.63 4.03 6.85
N HIS A 64 -6.42 3.74 6.39
CA HIS A 64 -5.72 2.51 6.65
C HIS A 64 -4.46 2.81 7.44
N ASN A 65 -4.30 2.16 8.59
CA ASN A 65 -3.01 2.14 9.25
C ASN A 65 -2.13 1.13 8.52
N VAL A 66 -1.04 1.62 7.91
CA VAL A 66 -0.16 0.82 7.05
C VAL A 66 1.20 0.76 7.70
N ARG A 67 1.70 -0.46 7.91
CA ARG A 67 3.07 -0.73 8.33
C ARG A 67 3.80 -1.48 7.21
N ILE A 68 4.93 -0.93 6.78
CA ILE A 68 5.80 -1.51 5.76
C ILE A 68 7.08 -1.93 6.43
N ILE A 69 7.33 -3.23 6.38
CA ILE A 69 8.50 -3.86 6.96
C ILE A 69 9.29 -4.43 5.77
N PRO A 70 10.52 -3.93 5.51
CA PRO A 70 11.36 -4.50 4.48
C PRO A 70 11.71 -5.95 4.86
N VAL A 71 11.49 -6.87 3.92
CA VAL A 71 11.88 -8.27 4.07
C VAL A 71 13.09 -8.50 3.19
N PHE A 72 14.25 -8.72 3.81
CA PHE A 72 15.48 -9.07 3.11
C PHE A 72 15.51 -10.57 2.88
N GLY A 73 15.66 -11.00 1.63
CA GLY A 73 16.02 -12.39 1.32
C GLY A 73 17.48 -12.65 1.71
N GLU A 74 17.90 -13.91 1.74
CA GLU A 74 19.28 -14.36 2.05
C GLU A 74 20.37 -13.89 1.05
N GLY A 75 20.17 -12.77 0.36
CA GLY A 75 21.02 -12.29 -0.73
C GLY A 75 21.44 -10.82 -0.67
N GLY A 76 21.10 -10.07 0.39
CA GLY A 76 21.62 -8.71 0.64
C GLY A 76 21.35 -7.70 -0.47
#